data_AF-A0A7U4QM98-F1
#
_entry.id   AF-A0A7U4QM98-F1
#
_cell.length_a   1.000
_cell.length_b   1.000
_cell.length_c   1.000
_cell.angle_alpha   90.00
_cell.angle_beta   90.00
_cell.angle_gamma   90.00
#
_symmetry.space_group_name_H-M   'P 1'
#
loop_
_entity.id
_entity.type
_entity.pdbx_description
1 polymer ?
#
loop_
_entity_poly.entity_id
_entity_poly.type
_entity_poly.pdbx_seq_one_letter_code
_entity_poly.pdbx_strand_id
1 'polypeptide(L)'
;MFRRFLLFLISCIIILPLVFLSCVHARPPKPGPNFVWVAPHTTPNGVFIPGHWKYVGPAKKGKVWIPGHYRPNGKWIPGHWKILTPPRAKAVWVPGHYGPGGRWIPGHWR
;
A
#
# COMPACT_ATOMS: atom_id res chain seq x y z
N MET A 1 -33.64 -29.16 -29.48
CA MET A 1 -32.20 -28.87 -29.36
C MET A 1 -31.94 -27.40 -28.97
N PHE A 2 -32.59 -26.43 -29.63
CA PHE A 2 -32.45 -24.98 -29.39
C PHE A 2 -32.70 -24.50 -27.94
N ARG A 3 -33.74 -25.00 -27.26
CA ARG A 3 -34.08 -24.61 -25.88
C ARG A 3 -32.99 -24.95 -24.85
N ARG A 4 -32.27 -26.06 -25.03
CA ARG A 4 -31.16 -26.46 -24.14
C ARG A 4 -29.91 -25.60 -24.38
N PHE A 5 -29.68 -25.23 -25.63
CA PHE A 5 -28.60 -24.31 -26.03
C PHE A 5 -28.83 -22.89 -25.49
N LEU A 6 -30.07 -22.41 -25.55
CA LEU A 6 -30.45 -21.10 -25.01
C LEU A 6 -30.30 -21.02 -23.49
N LEU A 7 -30.70 -22.07 -22.76
CA LEU A 7 -30.53 -22.14 -21.30
C LEU A 7 -29.05 -22.20 -20.90
N PHE A 8 -28.21 -22.86 -21.70
CA PHE A 8 -26.76 -22.89 -21.48
C PHE A 8 -26.12 -21.50 -21.69
N LEU A 9 -26.52 -20.78 -22.74
CA LEU A 9 -26.07 -19.40 -22.98
C LEU A 9 -26.48 -18.45 -21.85
N ILE A 10 -27.72 -18.53 -21.38
CA ILE A 10 -28.20 -17.72 -20.24
C ILE A 10 -27.41 -18.03 -18.98
N SER A 11 -27.13 -19.31 -18.70
CA SER A 11 -26.29 -19.73 -17.58
C SER A 11 -24.88 -19.16 -17.68
N CYS A 12 -24.23 -19.21 -18.86
CA CYS A 12 -22.92 -18.60 -19.09
C CYS A 12 -22.94 -17.08 -18.88
N ILE A 13 -23.97 -16.37 -19.35
CA ILE A 13 -24.10 -14.92 -19.21
C ILE A 13 -24.28 -14.51 -17.74
N ILE A 14 -24.94 -15.33 -16.92
CA ILE A 14 -25.14 -15.07 -15.48
C ILE A 14 -23.88 -15.44 -14.69
N ILE A 15 -23.21 -16.55 -15.03
CA ILE A 15 -22.06 -17.07 -14.28
C ILE A 15 -20.76 -16.33 -14.62
N LEU A 16 -20.51 -15.96 -15.88
CA LEU A 16 -19.28 -15.23 -16.28
C LEU A 16 -19.01 -13.97 -15.43
N PRO A 17 -19.96 -13.03 -15.25
CA PRO A 17 -19.70 -11.80 -14.49
C PRO A 17 -19.49 -12.08 -13.00
N LEU A 18 -20.02 -13.18 -12.45
CA LEU A 18 -19.78 -13.58 -11.07
C LEU A 18 -18.32 -14.04 -10.83
N VAL A 19 -17.65 -14.58 -11.86
CA VAL A 19 -16.23 -14.97 -11.78
C VAL A 19 -15.30 -13.74 -11.82
N PHE A 20 -15.68 -12.69 -12.56
CA PHE A 20 -14.89 -11.47 -12.73
C PHE A 20 -15.12 -10.38 -11.66
N LEU A 21 -16.01 -10.59 -10.69
CA LEU A 21 -16.19 -9.69 -9.54
C LEU A 21 -15.06 -9.78 -8.49
N SER A 22 -14.06 -10.62 -8.73
CA SER A 22 -12.95 -10.82 -7.82
C SER A 22 -11.90 -9.69 -7.97
N CYS A 23 -11.55 -9.08 -6.83
CA CYS A 23 -10.43 -8.15 -6.62
C CYS A 23 -10.69 -6.63 -6.78
N VAL A 24 -11.83 -6.11 -6.35
CA VAL A 24 -11.80 -4.77 -5.72
C VAL A 24 -11.11 -4.95 -4.36
N HIS A 25 -9.78 -4.79 -4.34
CA HIS A 25 -9.03 -4.70 -3.09
C HIS A 25 -9.46 -3.41 -2.38
N ALA A 26 -10.42 -3.52 -1.48
CA ALA A 26 -10.92 -2.38 -0.73
C ALA A 26 -9.74 -1.68 -0.05
N ARG A 27 -9.65 -0.35 -0.22
CA ARG A 27 -8.61 0.43 0.44
C ARG A 27 -8.79 0.27 1.96
N PRO A 28 -7.73 0.02 2.73
CA PRO A 28 -7.80 0.03 4.19
C PRO A 28 -8.42 1.34 4.69
N PRO A 29 -9.10 1.35 5.84
CA PRO A 29 -9.68 2.57 6.38
C PRO A 29 -8.63 3.66 6.52
N LYS A 30 -9.03 4.90 6.21
CA LYS A 30 -8.14 6.07 6.29
C LYS A 30 -7.69 6.26 7.73
N PRO A 31 -6.37 6.28 8.04
CA PRO A 31 -5.89 6.34 9.42
C PRO A 31 -6.22 7.66 10.15
N GLY A 32 -6.59 8.72 9.43
CA GLY A 32 -6.95 10.01 10.01
C GLY A 32 -6.86 11.17 9.00
N PRO A 33 -6.86 12.42 9.48
CA PRO A 33 -6.65 13.58 8.62
C PRO A 33 -5.22 13.63 8.07
N ASN A 34 -5.04 14.29 6.92
CA ASN A 34 -3.75 14.46 6.25
C ASN A 34 -3.09 13.15 5.78
N PHE A 35 -3.91 12.16 5.45
CA PHE A 35 -3.49 10.95 4.76
C PHE A 35 -3.96 10.95 3.31
N VAL A 36 -3.02 10.65 2.42
CA VAL A 36 -3.27 10.48 0.98
C VAL A 36 -3.02 9.01 0.63
N TRP A 37 -3.93 8.44 -0.16
CA TRP A 37 -3.78 7.09 -0.68
C TRP A 37 -2.79 7.13 -1.84
N VAL A 38 -1.72 6.35 -1.73
CA VAL A 38 -0.81 6.06 -2.83
C VAL A 38 -1.32 4.81 -3.51
N ALA A 39 -1.67 4.92 -4.79
CA ALA A 39 -2.14 3.78 -5.57
C ALA A 39 -1.05 2.71 -5.69
N PRO A 40 -1.42 1.42 -5.81
CA PRO A 40 -0.45 0.38 -6.14
C PRO A 40 0.28 0.73 -7.44
N HIS A 41 1.59 0.55 -7.46
CA HIS A 41 2.41 0.86 -8.63
C HIS A 41 3.66 -0.01 -8.63
N THR A 42 4.25 -0.21 -9.81
CA THR A 42 5.52 -0.90 -9.96
C THR A 42 6.62 0.14 -10.13
N THR A 43 7.69 0.03 -9.35
CA THR A 43 8.87 0.88 -9.51
C THR A 43 9.57 0.61 -10.84
N PRO A 44 10.40 1.54 -11.36
CA PRO A 44 11.18 1.29 -12.58
C PRO A 44 12.06 0.03 -12.53
N ASN A 45 12.42 -0.42 -11.33
CA ASN A 45 13.22 -1.64 -11.10
C ASN A 45 12.36 -2.91 -10.99
N GLY A 46 11.06 -2.86 -11.30
CA GLY A 46 10.18 -4.03 -11.30
C GLY A 46 9.56 -4.41 -9.93
N VAL A 47 9.88 -3.69 -8.85
CA VAL A 47 9.27 -3.97 -7.54
C VAL A 47 7.84 -3.44 -7.49
N PHE A 48 6.87 -4.34 -7.31
CA PHE A 48 5.48 -3.98 -7.06
C PHE A 48 5.31 -3.42 -5.66
N ILE A 49 4.75 -2.23 -5.54
CA ILE A 49 4.40 -1.58 -4.27
C ILE A 49 2.88 -1.61 -4.12
N PRO A 50 2.35 -2.34 -3.13
CA PRO A 50 0.93 -2.28 -2.79
C PRO A 50 0.49 -0.87 -2.43
N GLY A 51 -0.80 -0.62 -2.63
CA GLY A 51 -1.40 0.66 -2.25
C GLY A 51 -1.26 0.91 -0.74
N HIS A 52 -0.94 2.15 -0.38
CA HIS A 52 -0.65 2.50 1.01
C HIS A 52 -1.00 3.93 1.36
N TRP A 53 -1.20 4.16 2.64
CA TRP A 53 -1.41 5.49 3.19
C TRP A 53 -0.08 6.23 3.38
N LYS A 54 0.00 7.46 2.86
CA LYS A 54 1.08 8.41 3.07
C LYS A 54 0.57 9.59 3.90
N TYR A 55 1.25 9.90 4.99
CA TYR A 55 0.98 11.08 5.79
C TYR A 55 1.62 12.32 5.14
N VAL A 56 0.84 13.37 4.94
CA VAL A 56 1.25 14.65 4.31
C VAL A 56 1.02 15.85 5.23
N GLY A 57 0.69 15.60 6.50
CA GLY A 57 0.44 16.67 7.47
C GLY A 57 1.72 17.20 8.13
N PRO A 58 1.57 18.17 9.06
CA PRO A 58 2.70 18.73 9.79
C PRO A 58 3.40 17.67 10.63
N ALA A 59 4.69 17.87 10.89
CA ALA A 59 5.47 16.99 11.77
C ALA A 59 4.79 16.87 13.14
N LYS A 60 4.52 15.64 13.57
CA LYS A 60 3.97 15.37 14.90
C LYS A 60 5.12 15.19 15.89
N LYS A 61 5.11 15.95 16.99
CA LYS A 61 6.14 15.84 18.03
C LYS A 61 6.25 14.38 18.51
N GLY A 62 7.47 13.86 18.47
CA GLY A 62 7.81 12.51 18.96
C GLY A 62 7.25 11.33 18.15
N LYS A 63 6.64 11.55 16.98
CA LYS A 63 6.17 10.44 16.14
C LYS A 63 6.24 10.74 14.65
N VAL A 64 6.60 9.73 13.87
CA VAL A 64 6.58 9.77 12.41
C VAL A 64 5.64 8.72 11.86
N TRP A 65 5.03 9.01 10.73
CA TRP A 65 4.37 7.99 9.94
C TRP A 65 5.39 7.27 9.08
N ILE A 66 5.44 5.95 9.20
CA ILE A 66 6.20 5.10 8.30
C ILE A 66 5.21 4.57 7.25
N PRO A 67 5.39 4.91 5.96
CA PRO A 67 4.57 4.34 4.88
C PRO A 67 4.66 2.82 4.83
N GLY A 68 3.70 2.21 4.12
CA GLY A 68 3.75 0.78 3.87
C GLY A 68 5.03 0.38 3.13
N HIS A 69 5.67 -0.70 3.58
CA HIS A 69 6.95 -1.12 3.03
C HIS A 69 7.22 -2.62 3.18
N TYR A 70 8.16 -3.12 2.39
CA TYR A 70 8.64 -4.49 2.49
C TYR A 70 9.72 -4.66 3.56
N ARG A 71 9.60 -5.74 4.34
CA ARG A 71 10.69 -6.28 5.16
C ARG A 71 11.78 -6.93 4.29
N PRO A 72 12.99 -7.14 4.83
CA PRO A 72 14.03 -7.91 4.15
C PRO A 72 13.59 -9.31 3.69
N ASN A 73 12.62 -9.92 4.37
CA ASN A 73 12.06 -11.23 4.00
C ASN A 73 10.92 -11.15 2.96
N GLY A 74 10.70 -9.99 2.32
CA GLY A 74 9.65 -9.79 1.31
C GLY A 74 8.24 -9.64 1.87
N LYS A 75 8.03 -9.64 3.19
CA LYS A 75 6.70 -9.40 3.78
C LYS A 75 6.33 -7.92 3.75
N TRP A 76 5.14 -7.61 3.26
CA TRP A 76 4.57 -6.26 3.33
C TRP A 76 4.16 -5.89 4.76
N ILE A 77 4.57 -4.71 5.21
CA ILE A 77 4.09 -4.08 6.44
C ILE A 77 3.19 -2.90 6.05
N PRO A 78 1.94 -2.85 6.55
CA PRO A 78 1.12 -1.66 6.46
C PRO A 78 1.79 -0.43 7.12
N GLY A 79 1.44 0.75 6.63
CA GLY A 79 1.93 1.98 7.23
C GLY A 79 1.47 2.12 8.69
N HIS A 80 2.32 2.67 9.54
CA HIS A 80 2.07 2.79 10.97
C HIS A 80 2.80 3.99 11.56
N TRP A 81 2.30 4.46 12.71
CA TRP A 81 3.02 5.46 13.51
C TRP A 81 4.17 4.79 14.26
N LYS A 82 5.34 5.43 14.22
CA LYS A 82 6.49 5.07 15.05
C LYS A 82 6.84 6.23 15.97
N ILE A 83 6.99 5.93 17.25
CA ILE A 83 7.51 6.89 18.24
C ILE A 83 9.00 7.08 17.98
N LEU A 84 9.43 8.34 17.90
CA LEU A 84 10.79 8.73 17.62
C LEU A 84 11.30 9.62 18.74
N THR A 85 12.31 9.13 19.45
CA THR A 85 13.10 9.93 20.39
C THR A 85 14.37 10.39 19.68
N PRO A 86 14.58 11.71 19.50
CA PRO A 86 15.79 12.21 18.87
C PRO A 86 17.01 11.86 19.74
N PRO A 87 18.08 11.30 19.15
CA PRO A 87 19.27 10.89 19.91
C PRO A 87 20.10 12.08 20.41
N ARG A 88 19.96 13.25 19.77
CA ARG A 88 20.68 14.48 20.11
C ARG A 88 19.84 15.71 19.76
N ALA A 89 20.15 16.84 20.39
CA ALA A 89 19.59 18.13 19.99
C ALA A 89 19.89 18.38 18.51
N LYS A 90 18.89 18.84 17.74
CA LYS A 90 18.94 19.11 16.29
C LYS A 90 19.03 17.89 15.35
N ALA A 91 18.87 16.65 15.83
CA ALA A 91 18.77 15.49 14.95
C ALA A 91 17.57 15.64 13.99
N VAL A 92 17.78 15.37 12.70
CA VAL A 92 16.73 15.44 11.67
C VAL A 92 16.35 14.04 11.26
N TRP A 93 15.06 13.71 11.37
CA TRP A 93 14.56 12.42 10.89
C TRP A 93 14.44 12.45 9.37
N VAL A 94 15.12 11.52 8.71
CA VAL A 94 14.96 11.23 7.29
C VAL A 94 13.91 10.11 7.16
N PRO A 95 12.76 10.37 6.50
CA PRO A 95 11.78 9.33 6.24
C PRO A 95 12.38 8.15 5.45
N GLY A 96 11.86 6.95 5.70
CA GLY A 96 12.21 5.80 4.88
C GLY A 96 11.76 5.99 3.44
N HIS A 97 12.53 5.44 2.51
CA HIS A 97 12.29 5.58 1.08
C HIS A 97 12.74 4.34 0.33
N TYR A 98 12.27 4.17 -0.90
CA TYR A 98 12.75 3.10 -1.77
C TYR A 98 14.05 3.54 -2.44
N GLY A 99 15.10 2.75 -2.25
CA GLY A 99 16.39 2.95 -2.89
C GLY A 99 16.50 2.28 -4.27
N PRO A 100 17.70 2.27 -4.87
CA PRO A 100 17.99 1.51 -6.08
C PRO A 100 17.59 0.04 -5.93
N GLY A 101 17.03 -0.55 -7.00
CA GLY A 101 16.49 -1.91 -6.97
C GLY A 101 15.16 -2.08 -6.23
N GLY A 102 14.52 -0.98 -5.80
CA GLY A 102 13.22 -1.04 -5.11
C GLY A 102 13.28 -1.61 -3.69
N ARG A 103 14.48 -1.66 -3.09
CA ARG A 103 14.66 -2.04 -1.68
C ARG A 103 14.17 -0.90 -0.79
N TRP A 104 13.38 -1.23 0.23
CA TRP A 104 13.04 -0.27 1.27
C TRP A 104 14.27 0.07 2.13
N ILE A 105 14.59 1.35 2.23
CA ILE A 105 15.58 1.91 3.15
C ILE A 105 14.82 2.46 4.35
N PRO A 106 14.99 1.89 5.56
CA PRO A 106 14.36 2.42 6.76
C PRO A 106 14.74 3.88 7.01
N GLY A 107 13.80 4.65 7.56
CA GLY A 107 14.10 6.00 8.01
C GLY A 107 15.16 5.99 9.10
N HIS A 108 15.97 7.03 9.13
CA HIS A 108 17.11 7.17 10.03
C HIS A 108 17.31 8.62 10.45
N TRP A 109 18.05 8.83 11.52
CA TRP A 109 18.47 10.16 11.95
C TRP A 109 19.74 10.58 11.20
N ARG A 110 19.81 11.85 10.79
CA ARG A 110 21.04 12.52 10.38
C ARG A 110 21.38 13.66 11.36
#